data_AF-A0A7X7YRL7-F1
#
_entry.id   AF-A0A7X7YRL7-F1
#
_cell.length_a   1.000
_cell.length_b   1.000
_cell.length_c   1.000
_cell.angle_alpha   90.00
_cell.angle_beta   90.00
_cell.angle_gamma   90.00
#
_symmetry.space_group_name_H-M   'P 1'
#
loop_
_entity.id
_entity.type
_entity.pdbx_description
1 polymer ?
#
loop_
_entity_poly.entity_id
_entity_poly.type
_entity_poly.pdbx_seq_one_letter_code
_entity_poly.pdbx_strand_id
1 'polypeptide(L)'
;MHMYDVLKLAEKFEIDGYKFYNERKKEVKNKTVAEIFDHLAIMEKEHTAFIRRLMEDLEMGREISTLPGEMENPFVQRYEDQKLDATTPEDDLMDLSVLRMAYLIEKDFVEFYARAAKREENPEVRKVLNLLSTWEEGHRKLIEKQMEAIMERNNLDLGFYPF
;
A
#
# COMPACT_ATOMS: atom_id res chain seq x y z
N MET A 1 -26.31 -4.46 -8.67
CA MET A 1 -25.14 -4.48 -7.75
C MET A 1 -25.45 -3.44 -6.68
N HIS A 2 -25.42 -3.79 -5.40
CA HIS A 2 -25.72 -2.79 -4.38
C HIS A 2 -24.64 -1.71 -4.45
N MET A 3 -25.05 -0.44 -4.41
CA MET A 3 -24.22 0.74 -4.71
C MET A 3 -22.92 0.83 -3.87
N TYR A 4 -22.78 0.02 -2.82
CA TYR A 4 -21.65 0.03 -1.89
C TYR A 4 -20.84 -1.27 -1.85
N ASP A 5 -21.14 -2.28 -2.68
CA ASP A 5 -20.43 -3.56 -2.65
C ASP A 5 -18.93 -3.39 -2.94
N VAL A 6 -18.59 -2.46 -3.85
CA VAL A 6 -17.20 -2.15 -4.19
C VAL A 6 -16.45 -1.46 -3.05
N LEU A 7 -17.11 -0.56 -2.29
CA LEU A 7 -16.51 0.15 -1.17
C LEU A 7 -16.35 -0.76 0.06
N LYS A 8 -17.29 -1.68 0.29
CA LYS A 8 -17.14 -2.71 1.34
C LYS A 8 -15.99 -3.67 1.03
N LEU A 9 -15.81 -4.01 -0.24
CA LEU A 9 -14.68 -4.83 -0.66
C LEU A 9 -13.35 -4.05 -0.51
N ALA A 10 -13.34 -2.77 -0.89
CA ALA A 10 -12.21 -1.87 -0.65
C ALA A 10 -11.84 -1.80 0.84
N GLU A 11 -12.81 -1.54 1.72
CA GLU A 11 -12.58 -1.53 3.18
C GLU A 11 -11.95 -2.83 3.67
N LYS A 12 -12.41 -3.97 3.16
CA LYS A 12 -11.83 -5.26 3.52
C LYS A 12 -10.37 -5.39 3.08
N PHE A 13 -10.03 -4.93 1.88
CA PHE A 13 -8.65 -4.94 1.39
C PHE A 13 -7.75 -4.12 2.30
N GLU A 14 -8.15 -2.88 2.65
CA GLU A 14 -7.36 -2.03 3.56
C GLU A 14 -7.19 -2.67 4.96
N ILE A 15 -8.24 -3.31 5.47
CA ILE A 15 -8.18 -4.01 6.76
C ILE A 15 -7.22 -5.20 6.70
N ASP A 16 -7.20 -5.93 5.59
CA ASP A 16 -6.33 -7.10 5.43
C ASP A 16 -4.88 -6.66 5.15
N GLY A 17 -4.65 -5.56 4.42
CA GLY A 17 -3.35 -4.89 4.29
C GLY A 17 -2.81 -4.42 5.64
N TYR A 18 -3.62 -3.72 6.42
CA TYR A 18 -3.28 -3.29 7.80
C TYR A 18 -2.79 -4.46 8.67
N LYS A 19 -3.49 -5.61 8.63
CA LYS A 19 -3.09 -6.79 9.41
C LYS A 19 -1.80 -7.38 8.88
N PHE A 20 -1.69 -7.56 7.56
CA PHE A 20 -0.51 -8.10 6.91
C PHE A 20 0.74 -7.32 7.34
N TYR A 21 0.72 -5.99 7.23
CA TYR A 21 1.86 -5.16 7.59
C TYR A 21 2.18 -5.20 9.10
N ASN A 22 1.17 -5.19 9.97
CA ASN A 22 1.37 -5.29 11.42
C ASN A 22 1.91 -6.64 11.89
N GLU A 23 1.57 -7.72 11.19
CA GLU A 23 2.11 -9.06 11.46
C GLU A 23 3.53 -9.15 10.94
N ARG A 24 3.74 -8.85 9.65
CA ARG A 24 5.03 -9.01 8.97
C ARG A 24 6.12 -8.09 9.51
N LYS A 25 5.81 -6.87 9.99
CA LYS A 25 6.81 -5.97 10.59
C LYS A 25 7.54 -6.57 11.80
N LYS A 26 6.96 -7.58 12.45
CA LYS A 26 7.54 -8.29 13.60
C LYS A 26 8.44 -9.45 13.18
N GLU A 27 8.31 -9.91 11.94
CA GLU A 27 8.99 -11.09 11.41
C GLU A 27 10.26 -10.71 10.64
N VAL A 28 10.20 -9.58 9.91
CA VAL A 28 11.32 -9.04 9.14
C VAL A 28 12.51 -8.67 10.02
N LYS A 29 13.71 -8.73 9.44
CA LYS A 29 14.99 -8.58 10.15
C LYS A 29 15.62 -7.22 9.91
N ASN A 30 15.43 -6.69 8.71
CA ASN A 30 15.87 -5.39 8.29
C ASN A 30 14.98 -4.32 8.92
N LYS A 31 15.58 -3.47 9.75
CA LYS A 31 14.86 -2.41 10.47
C LYS A 31 14.21 -1.40 9.52
N THR A 32 14.82 -1.09 8.38
CA THR A 32 14.20 -0.25 7.35
C THR A 32 12.94 -0.90 6.79
N VAL A 33 12.94 -2.23 6.58
CA VAL A 33 11.74 -2.96 6.14
C VAL A 33 10.65 -2.94 7.21
N ALA A 34 11.01 -3.11 8.48
CA ALA A 34 10.06 -3.00 9.59
C ALA A 34 9.45 -1.59 9.68
N GLU A 35 10.24 -0.54 9.47
CA GLU A 35 9.79 0.86 9.42
C GLU A 35 8.85 1.12 8.23
N ILE A 36 9.13 0.57 7.05
CA ILE A 36 8.24 0.64 5.89
C ILE A 36 6.90 -0.02 6.21
N PHE A 37 6.91 -1.24 6.75
CA PHE A 37 5.66 -1.94 7.08
C PHE A 37 4.89 -1.25 8.22
N ASP A 38 5.56 -0.65 9.21
CA ASP A 38 4.87 0.15 10.22
C ASP A 38 4.18 1.37 9.58
N HIS A 39 4.88 2.05 8.68
CA HIS A 39 4.33 3.17 7.95
C HIS A 39 3.14 2.79 7.06
N LEU A 40 3.26 1.73 6.25
CA LEU A 40 2.17 1.24 5.41
C LEU A 40 0.97 0.83 6.26
N ALA A 41 1.18 0.13 7.39
CA ALA A 41 0.08 -0.19 8.31
C ALA A 41 -0.66 1.06 8.82
N ILE A 42 0.03 2.19 9.04
CA ILE A 42 -0.64 3.43 9.45
C ILE A 42 -1.52 3.96 8.31
N MET A 43 -1.01 3.96 7.08
CA MET A 43 -1.74 4.39 5.87
C MET A 43 -3.01 3.56 5.66
N GLU A 44 -2.91 2.23 5.66
CA GLU A 44 -4.05 1.30 5.52
C GLU A 44 -5.17 1.57 6.54
N LYS A 45 -4.79 1.92 7.78
CA LYS A 45 -5.74 2.26 8.84
C LYS A 45 -6.46 3.58 8.55
N GLU A 46 -5.75 4.56 8.01
CA GLU A 46 -6.30 5.86 7.60
C GLU A 46 -7.21 5.70 6.38
N HIS A 47 -6.83 4.87 5.41
CA HIS A 47 -7.64 4.50 4.26
C HIS A 47 -8.96 3.83 4.70
N THR A 48 -8.88 2.85 5.60
CA THR A 48 -10.06 2.20 6.19
C THR A 48 -11.00 3.23 6.83
N ALA A 49 -10.46 4.17 7.59
CA ALA A 49 -11.24 5.22 8.25
C ALA A 49 -11.89 6.17 7.22
N PHE A 50 -11.18 6.50 6.14
CA PHE A 50 -11.70 7.30 5.04
C PHE A 50 -12.85 6.58 4.31
N ILE A 51 -12.68 5.31 3.93
CA ILE A 51 -13.70 4.52 3.24
C ILE A 51 -14.97 4.39 4.10
N ARG A 52 -14.83 4.19 5.43
CA ARG A 52 -15.98 4.16 6.35
C ARG A 52 -16.78 5.46 6.34
N ARG A 53 -16.09 6.60 6.51
CA ARG A 53 -16.75 7.93 6.47
C ARG A 53 -17.43 8.18 5.13
N LEU A 54 -16.79 7.77 4.04
CA LEU A 54 -17.34 7.87 2.70
C LEU A 54 -18.64 7.08 2.55
N MET A 55 -18.67 5.83 3.03
CA MET A 55 -19.89 5.01 3.01
C MET A 55 -21.01 5.64 3.86
N GLU A 56 -20.68 6.17 5.04
CA GLU A 56 -21.65 6.88 5.89
C GLU A 56 -22.19 8.18 5.23
N ASP A 57 -21.34 8.95 4.56
CA ASP A 57 -21.73 10.16 3.83
C ASP A 57 -22.70 9.80 2.69
N LEU A 58 -22.36 8.78 1.90
CA LEU A 58 -23.19 8.29 0.80
C LEU A 58 -24.54 7.73 1.28
N GLU A 59 -24.56 6.96 2.37
CA GLU A 59 -25.79 6.42 2.97
C GLU A 59 -26.72 7.53 3.46
N MET A 60 -26.18 8.64 3.95
CA MET A 60 -26.94 9.81 4.38
C MET A 60 -27.28 10.78 3.24
N GLY A 61 -26.86 10.49 2.01
CA GLY A 61 -27.04 11.38 0.86
C GLY A 61 -26.27 12.70 0.97
N ARG A 62 -25.19 12.72 1.77
CA ARG A 62 -24.29 13.86 1.88
C ARG A 62 -23.35 13.89 0.68
N GLU A 63 -22.94 15.09 0.28
CA GLU A 63 -21.86 15.23 -0.69
C GLU A 63 -20.58 14.63 -0.11
N ILE A 64 -19.81 13.95 -0.97
CA ILE A 64 -18.52 13.40 -0.58
C ILE A 64 -17.62 14.58 -0.22
N SER A 65 -17.22 14.61 1.05
CA SER A 65 -16.35 15.63 1.61
C SER A 65 -15.00 15.67 0.88
N THR A 66 -14.20 16.73 1.08
CA THR A 66 -12.90 16.94 0.42
C THR A 66 -12.06 15.66 0.43
N LEU A 67 -11.73 15.18 -0.77
CA LEU A 67 -10.79 14.07 -0.94
C LEU A 67 -9.48 14.42 -0.23
N PRO A 68 -8.89 13.49 0.55
CA PRO A 68 -7.58 13.72 1.13
C PRO A 68 -6.59 13.99 -0.01
N GLY A 69 -5.80 15.04 0.13
CA GLY A 69 -4.67 15.27 -0.78
C GLY A 69 -3.65 14.14 -0.67
N GLU A 70 -2.72 14.06 -1.63
CA GLU A 70 -1.50 13.28 -1.42
C GLU A 70 -0.85 13.77 -0.13
N MET A 71 -0.78 12.90 0.89
CA MET A 71 -0.04 13.24 2.09
C MET A 71 1.42 13.34 1.71
N GLU A 72 1.96 14.56 1.70
CA GLU A 72 3.41 14.73 1.76
C GLU A 72 3.90 13.93 2.96
N ASN A 73 4.73 12.93 2.69
CA ASN A 73 5.07 11.94 3.66
C ASN A 73 6.52 12.12 4.11
N PRO A 74 6.76 12.68 5.31
CA PRO A 74 8.10 12.87 5.86
C PRO A 74 8.90 11.56 5.95
N PHE A 75 8.20 10.42 5.95
CA PHE A 75 8.80 9.09 5.91
C PHE A 75 9.65 8.88 4.66
N VAL A 76 9.19 9.31 3.48
CA VAL A 76 9.91 9.08 2.21
C VAL A 76 11.24 9.85 2.19
N GLN A 77 11.26 11.08 2.71
CA GLN A 77 12.50 11.85 2.84
C GLN A 77 13.46 11.19 3.83
N ARG A 78 12.94 10.80 5.01
CA ARG A 78 13.73 10.12 6.03
C ARG A 78 14.23 8.73 5.58
N TYR A 79 13.50 8.06 4.70
CA TYR A 79 13.85 6.77 4.13
C TYR A 79 15.07 6.87 3.20
N GLU A 80 15.15 7.91 2.36
CA GLU A 80 16.32 8.13 1.50
C GLU A 80 17.62 8.30 2.29
N ASP A 81 17.54 8.93 3.46
CA ASP A 81 18.70 9.19 4.33
C ASP A 81 19.15 7.95 5.14
N GLN A 82 18.28 6.92 5.28
CA GLN A 82 18.50 5.75 6.13
C GLN A 82 18.89 4.46 5.37
N LYS A 83 19.25 4.53 4.08
CA LYS A 83 19.49 3.37 3.19
C LYS A 83 20.55 2.33 3.63
N LEU A 84 21.18 2.46 4.80
CA LEU A 84 22.31 1.64 5.22
C LEU A 84 22.17 1.12 6.66
N ASP A 85 21.04 0.51 7.01
CA ASP A 85 20.97 -0.30 8.24
C ASP A 85 21.67 -1.66 7.99
N ALA A 86 22.64 -1.99 8.85
CA ALA A 86 23.43 -3.21 8.73
C ALA A 86 22.60 -4.45 9.12
N THR A 87 22.40 -5.35 8.16
CA THR A 87 21.78 -6.68 8.33
C THR A 87 22.56 -7.68 7.47
N THR A 88 22.41 -8.98 7.76
CA THR A 88 23.13 -10.03 7.00
C THR A 88 22.51 -10.25 5.62
N PRO A 89 23.28 -10.72 4.62
CA PRO A 89 22.74 -11.10 3.32
C PRO A 89 21.63 -12.16 3.41
N GLU A 90 21.75 -13.11 4.33
CA GLU A 90 20.74 -14.15 4.55
C GLU A 90 19.41 -13.56 5.04
N ASP A 91 19.47 -12.66 6.03
CA ASP A 91 18.29 -11.95 6.55
C ASP A 91 17.63 -11.09 5.46
N ASP A 92 18.44 -10.42 4.63
CA ASP A 92 17.97 -9.63 3.50
C ASP A 92 17.22 -10.47 2.46
N LEU A 93 17.73 -11.65 2.11
CA LEU A 93 17.07 -12.56 1.19
C LEU A 93 15.73 -13.07 1.75
N MET A 94 15.66 -13.31 3.06
CA MET A 94 14.41 -13.66 3.73
C MET A 94 13.40 -12.51 3.64
N ASP A 95 13.82 -11.29 3.98
CA ASP A 95 12.95 -10.12 3.93
C ASP A 95 12.52 -9.77 2.49
N LEU A 96 13.38 -10.01 1.50
CA LEU A 96 13.07 -9.82 0.09
C LEU A 96 11.88 -10.69 -0.36
N SER A 97 11.74 -11.89 0.19
CA SER A 97 10.59 -12.75 -0.08
C SER A 97 9.29 -12.20 0.48
N VAL A 98 9.34 -11.56 1.65
CA VAL A 98 8.19 -10.91 2.30
C VAL A 98 7.82 -9.61 1.58
N LEU A 99 8.80 -8.81 1.19
CA LEU A 99 8.61 -7.62 0.35
C LEU A 99 8.00 -7.98 -1.00
N ARG A 100 8.43 -9.08 -1.63
CA ARG A 100 7.83 -9.55 -2.89
C ARG A 100 6.36 -9.90 -2.72
N MET A 101 5.98 -10.51 -1.60
CA MET A 101 4.57 -10.78 -1.30
C MET A 101 3.79 -9.48 -1.15
N ALA A 102 4.31 -8.52 -0.39
CA ALA A 102 3.71 -7.19 -0.23
C ALA A 102 3.53 -6.49 -1.59
N TYR A 103 4.57 -6.48 -2.42
CA TYR A 103 4.53 -5.90 -3.77
C TYR A 103 3.41 -6.48 -4.64
N LEU A 104 3.22 -7.80 -4.61
CA LEU A 104 2.17 -8.46 -5.40
C LEU A 104 0.77 -8.12 -4.87
N ILE A 105 0.60 -8.01 -3.55
CA ILE A 105 -0.66 -7.56 -2.93
C ILE A 105 -0.99 -6.14 -3.39
N GLU A 106 -0.03 -5.21 -3.29
CA GLU A 106 -0.23 -3.81 -3.70
C GLU A 106 -0.54 -3.71 -5.20
N LYS A 107 0.17 -4.46 -6.04
CA LYS A 107 -0.09 -4.52 -7.48
C LYS A 107 -1.53 -5.00 -7.76
N ASP A 108 -1.99 -6.04 -7.07
CA ASP A 108 -3.37 -6.53 -7.21
C ASP A 108 -4.40 -5.48 -6.78
N PHE A 109 -4.12 -4.70 -5.73
CA PHE A 109 -5.00 -3.62 -5.27
C PHE A 109 -5.05 -2.44 -6.25
N VAL A 110 -3.89 -1.98 -6.74
CA VAL A 110 -3.81 -0.97 -7.82
C VAL A 110 -4.69 -1.38 -9.00
N GLU A 111 -4.49 -2.61 -9.48
CA GLU A 111 -5.24 -3.11 -10.63
C GLU A 111 -6.74 -3.27 -10.33
N PHE A 112 -7.09 -3.74 -9.14
CA PHE A 112 -8.48 -3.84 -8.71
C PHE A 112 -9.17 -2.48 -8.73
N TYR A 113 -8.59 -1.47 -8.05
CA TYR A 113 -9.17 -0.14 -7.96
C TYR A 113 -9.27 0.55 -9.33
N ALA A 114 -8.24 0.44 -10.16
CA ALA A 114 -8.26 0.97 -11.52
C ALA A 114 -9.37 0.31 -12.38
N ARG A 115 -9.58 -1.01 -12.24
CA ARG A 115 -10.66 -1.72 -12.95
C ARG A 115 -12.03 -1.38 -12.41
N ALA A 116 -12.17 -1.24 -11.09
CA ALA A 116 -13.41 -0.85 -10.43
C ALA A 116 -13.83 0.56 -10.86
N ALA A 117 -12.92 1.53 -10.85
CA ALA A 117 -13.17 2.90 -11.30
C ALA A 117 -13.66 2.95 -12.76
N LYS A 118 -13.09 2.13 -13.66
CA LYS A 118 -13.53 2.06 -15.07
C LYS A 118 -14.97 1.57 -15.24
N ARG A 119 -15.48 0.78 -14.29
CA ARG A 119 -16.82 0.16 -14.34
C ARG A 119 -17.85 0.89 -13.49
N GLU A 120 -17.42 1.81 -12.62
CA GLU A 120 -18.30 2.57 -11.75
C GLU A 120 -19.15 3.57 -12.56
N GLU A 121 -20.42 3.73 -12.22
CA GLU A 121 -21.32 4.68 -12.86
C GLU A 121 -21.37 5.99 -12.08
N ASN A 122 -21.32 5.92 -10.75
CA ASN A 122 -21.34 7.09 -9.89
C ASN A 122 -20.00 7.87 -10.02
N PRO A 123 -20.01 9.12 -10.52
CA PRO A 123 -18.78 9.88 -10.74
C PRO A 123 -17.99 10.16 -9.47
N GLU A 124 -18.65 10.27 -8.31
CA GLU A 124 -17.97 10.54 -7.05
C GLU A 124 -17.29 9.27 -6.50
N VAL A 125 -17.95 8.12 -6.57
CA VAL A 125 -17.34 6.82 -6.22
C VAL A 125 -16.17 6.51 -7.17
N ARG A 126 -16.30 6.83 -8.46
CA ARG A 126 -15.23 6.70 -9.46
C ARG A 126 -13.98 7.50 -9.08
N LYS A 127 -14.14 8.74 -8.62
CA LYS A 127 -13.01 9.58 -8.18
C LYS A 127 -12.30 8.96 -6.98
N VAL A 128 -13.06 8.46 -6.01
CA VAL A 128 -12.51 7.75 -4.84
C VAL A 128 -11.71 6.52 -5.28
N LEU A 129 -12.25 5.68 -6.16
CA LEU A 129 -11.55 4.47 -6.61
C LEU A 129 -10.24 4.81 -7.34
N ASN A 130 -10.20 5.88 -8.12
CA ASN A 130 -8.95 6.36 -8.73
C ASN A 130 -7.94 6.87 -7.69
N LEU A 131 -8.43 7.51 -6.62
CA LEU A 131 -7.59 7.97 -5.52
C LEU A 131 -6.97 6.78 -4.77
N LEU A 132 -7.77 5.78 -4.41
CA LEU A 132 -7.27 4.54 -3.79
C LEU A 132 -6.22 3.86 -4.68
N SER A 133 -6.50 3.72 -5.98
CA SER A 133 -5.51 3.21 -6.94
C SER A 133 -4.19 3.99 -6.97
N THR A 134 -4.22 5.29 -6.66
CA THR A 134 -3.02 6.14 -6.64
C THR A 134 -2.24 5.93 -5.34
N TRP A 135 -2.92 5.76 -4.21
CA TRP A 135 -2.28 5.44 -2.92
C TRP A 135 -1.58 4.09 -2.97
N GLU A 136 -2.25 3.03 -3.45
CA GLU A 136 -1.64 1.70 -3.56
C GLU A 136 -0.46 1.68 -4.55
N GLU A 137 -0.50 2.51 -5.58
CA GLU A 137 0.63 2.65 -6.50
C GLU A 137 1.84 3.32 -5.81
N GLY A 138 1.59 4.22 -4.87
CA GLY A 138 2.60 4.77 -3.98
C GLY A 138 3.22 3.70 -3.07
N HIS A 139 2.39 2.86 -2.45
CA HIS A 139 2.83 1.73 -1.64
C HIS A 139 3.70 0.76 -2.44
N ARG A 140 3.21 0.34 -3.62
CA ARG A 140 3.92 -0.55 -4.55
C ARG A 140 5.32 -0.03 -4.88
N LYS A 141 5.43 1.25 -5.25
CA LYS A 141 6.70 1.90 -5.59
C LYS A 141 7.66 1.98 -4.41
N LEU A 142 7.15 2.25 -3.20
CA LEU A 142 7.98 2.27 -1.99
C LEU A 142 8.58 0.88 -1.72
N ILE A 143 7.77 -0.17 -1.86
CA ILE A 143 8.22 -1.56 -1.67
C ILE A 143 9.22 -1.96 -2.77
N GLU A 144 8.92 -1.66 -4.03
CA GLU A 144 9.79 -1.92 -5.19
C GLU A 144 11.18 -1.30 -4.97
N LYS A 145 11.23 -0.03 -4.56
CA LYS A 145 12.48 0.66 -4.27
C LYS A 145 13.30 0.00 -3.14
N GLN A 146 12.63 -0.50 -2.10
CA GLN A 146 13.31 -1.22 -1.02
C GLN A 146 13.85 -2.58 -1.50
N MET A 147 13.10 -3.27 -2.36
CA MET A 147 13.57 -4.52 -2.97
C MET A 147 14.81 -4.29 -3.83
N GLU A 148 14.80 -3.26 -4.67
CA GLU A 148 15.96 -2.84 -5.48
C GLU A 148 17.17 -2.54 -4.59
N ALA A 149 16.99 -1.78 -3.50
CA ALA A 149 18.08 -1.47 -2.56
C ALA A 149 18.70 -2.72 -1.91
N ILE A 150 17.88 -3.70 -1.52
CA ILE A 150 18.37 -4.98 -0.98
C ILE A 150 19.12 -5.76 -2.06
N MET A 151 18.59 -5.82 -3.29
CA MET A 151 19.21 -6.54 -4.39
C MET A 151 20.57 -5.94 -4.77
N GLU A 152 20.64 -4.61 -4.92
CA GLU A 152 21.87 -3.88 -5.21
C GLU A 152 22.93 -4.11 -4.13
N ARG A 153 22.55 -3.99 -2.85
CA ARG A 153 23.48 -4.22 -1.72
C ARG A 153 24.08 -5.62 -1.73
N ASN A 154 23.28 -6.63 -2.10
CA ASN A 154 23.70 -8.02 -2.09
C ASN A 154 24.28 -8.50 -3.43
N ASN A 155 24.48 -7.59 -4.40
CA ASN A 155 24.92 -7.91 -5.76
C ASN A 155 24.06 -9.00 -6.42
N LEU A 156 22.75 -9.00 -6.16
CA LEU A 156 21.82 -9.92 -6.78
C LEU A 156 21.45 -9.40 -8.16
N ASP A 157 21.46 -10.28 -9.16
CA ASP A 157 21.07 -9.93 -10.52
C ASP A 157 19.54 -9.69 -10.61
N LEU A 158 19.16 -8.49 -11.03
CA LEU A 158 17.77 -8.09 -11.31
C LEU A 158 17.16 -8.88 -12.48
N GLY A 159 18.01 -9.46 -13.36
CA GLY A 159 17.60 -10.16 -14.57
C GLY A 159 16.76 -11.43 -14.37
N PHE A 160 16.71 -11.99 -13.14
CA PHE A 160 15.89 -13.17 -12.82
C PHE A 160 14.65 -12.88 -11.95
N TYR A 161 14.44 -11.62 -11.53
CA TYR A 161 13.30 -11.21 -10.70
C TYR A 161 12.43 -10.19 -11.44
N PRO A 162 11.60 -10.61 -12.41
CA PRO A 162 10.62 -9.71 -13.00
C PRO A 162 9.51 -9.45 -11.96
N PHE A 163 9.28 -8.18 -11.65
CA PHE A 163 8.16 -7.68 -10.85
C PHE A 163 6.92 -7.43 -11.74
#